data_AF-A0AAX3ETH3-F1
#
_entry.id   AF-A0AAX3ETH3-F1
#
_cell.length_a   1.000
_cell.length_b   1.000
_cell.length_c   1.000
_cell.angle_alpha   90.00
_cell.angle_beta   90.00
_cell.angle_gamma   90.00
#
_symmetry.space_group_name_H-M   'P 1'
#
loop_
_entity.id
_entity.type
_entity.pdbx_description
1 polymer ?
#
loop_
_entity_poly.entity_id
_entity_poly.type
_entity_poly.pdbx_seq_one_letter_code
_entity_poly.pdbx_strand_id
1 'polypeptide(L)'
;MEILLEGYRATFIKPLPVTNNQNATLEQLVKQLGDIIASGEGSYEAWNAGAPNGQRVKYGKMQDGPGTITGKTINELLYLSEAYKWTDSRRRFATGKYQTIPSTLKAAKNQIGLTGDELYNAEMQERVFREYLVYKQPLLKDFIKYGKGSIDDAMQGAAQEWASIGMPKGRKCQDGVASDGARSFYHSRTNRASPKSTKSVRAVLERIQQYHQTKKEVEK
;
A
#
# COMPACT_ATOMS: atom_id res chain seq x y z
N MET A 1 45.04 -0.14 3.62
CA MET A 1 43.85 -0.89 3.17
C MET A 1 42.84 -0.75 4.30
N GLU A 2 42.05 0.31 4.26
CA GLU A 2 41.15 0.71 5.33
C GLU A 2 39.84 1.12 4.64
N ILE A 3 38.81 0.30 4.81
CA ILE A 3 37.54 0.42 4.12
C ILE A 3 36.70 1.45 4.88
N LEU A 4 36.52 2.63 4.27
CA LEU A 4 35.58 3.64 4.73
C LEU A 4 34.15 3.11 4.56
N LEU A 5 33.52 2.76 5.68
CA LEU A 5 32.07 2.57 5.79
C LEU A 5 31.41 3.94 5.73
N GLU A 6 31.08 4.41 4.53
CA GLU A 6 30.19 5.56 4.36
C GLU A 6 28.78 5.18 4.84
N GLY A 7 28.38 5.82 5.94
CA GLY A 7 27.09 5.64 6.56
C GLY A 7 25.95 5.99 5.61
N TYR A 8 25.07 5.01 5.40
CA TYR A 8 23.76 5.18 4.77
C TYR A 8 22.91 6.10 5.65
N ARG A 9 23.04 7.42 5.46
CA ARG A 9 22.09 8.38 6.00
C ARG A 9 20.79 8.18 5.24
N ALA A 10 19.84 7.49 5.86
CA ALA A 10 18.45 7.51 5.45
C ALA A 10 17.97 8.95 5.50
N THR A 11 18.10 9.67 4.39
CA THR A 11 17.46 10.97 4.20
C THR A 11 15.97 10.70 4.33
N PHE A 12 15.40 11.18 5.43
CA PHE A 12 13.96 11.27 5.61
C PHE A 12 13.44 12.10 4.43
N ILE A 13 13.00 11.45 3.36
CA ILE A 13 12.38 12.13 2.23
C ILE A 13 11.11 12.74 2.84
N LYS A 14 11.16 14.06 3.09
CA LYS A 14 9.97 14.83 3.44
C LYS A 14 8.92 14.46 2.38
N PRO A 15 7.70 14.04 2.77
CA PRO A 15 6.65 13.82 1.79
C PRO A 15 6.56 15.09 0.95
N LEU A 16 6.65 14.93 -0.37
CA LEU A 16 6.53 16.05 -1.29
C LEU A 16 5.27 16.83 -0.92
N PRO A 17 5.34 18.16 -0.78
CA PRO A 17 4.16 18.94 -0.53
C PRO A 17 3.12 18.60 -1.60
N VAL A 18 1.89 18.33 -1.18
CA VAL A 18 0.75 18.13 -2.09
C VAL A 18 0.48 19.49 -2.74
N THR A 19 1.26 19.84 -3.75
CA THR A 19 1.01 20.99 -4.60
C THR A 19 -0.10 20.61 -5.58
N ASN A 20 -1.12 21.47 -5.70
CA ASN A 20 -2.16 21.42 -6.74
C ASN A 20 -1.56 21.66 -8.13
N ASN A 21 -0.63 20.81 -8.56
CA ASN A 21 -0.04 20.88 -9.88
C ASN A 21 -0.99 20.15 -10.83
N GLN A 22 -1.66 20.91 -11.70
CA GLN A 22 -2.58 20.37 -12.71
C GLN A 22 -1.85 19.53 -13.78
N ASN A 23 -0.51 19.63 -13.85
CA ASN A 23 0.34 18.92 -14.81
C ASN A 23 1.07 17.71 -14.20
N ALA A 24 0.53 17.11 -13.13
CA ALA A 24 1.15 15.93 -12.53
C ALA A 24 1.14 14.74 -13.50
N THR A 25 2.28 14.07 -13.65
CA THR A 25 2.36 12.81 -14.39
C THR A 25 1.57 11.71 -13.70
N LEU A 26 1.16 10.68 -14.44
CA LEU A 26 0.49 9.52 -13.86
C LEU A 26 1.34 8.86 -12.77
N GLU A 27 2.67 8.82 -12.93
CA GLU A 27 3.59 8.29 -11.93
C GLU A 27 3.54 9.09 -10.62
N GLN A 28 3.56 10.42 -10.69
CA GLN A 28 3.45 11.29 -9.52
C GLN A 28 2.11 11.10 -8.80
N LEU A 29 1.02 10.95 -9.56
CA LEU A 29 -0.31 10.66 -8.99
C LEU A 29 -0.37 9.29 -8.32
N VAL A 30 0.22 8.26 -8.93
CA VAL A 30 0.33 6.92 -8.32
C VAL A 30 1.16 6.97 -7.05
N LYS A 31 2.29 7.68 -7.05
CA LYS A 31 3.09 7.87 -5.83
C LYS A 31 2.28 8.56 -4.74
N GLN A 32 1.57 9.64 -5.07
CA GLN A 32 0.71 10.35 -4.13
C GLN A 32 -0.41 9.46 -3.58
N LEU A 33 -1.02 8.62 -4.42
CA LEU A 33 -2.01 7.63 -4.00
C LEU A 33 -1.42 6.67 -2.96
N GLY A 34 -0.21 6.16 -3.21
CA GLY A 34 0.52 5.32 -2.26
C GLY A 34 0.83 6.01 -0.94
N ASP A 35 1.29 7.26 -0.97
CA ASP A 35 1.55 8.06 0.23
C ASP A 35 0.29 8.25 1.09
N ILE A 36 -0.87 8.46 0.46
CA ILE A 36 -2.16 8.59 1.17
C ILE A 36 -2.62 7.27 1.76
N ILE A 37 -2.58 6.18 0.98
CA ILE A 37 -2.96 4.84 1.44
C ILE A 37 -2.12 4.45 2.65
N ALA A 38 -0.80 4.58 2.54
CA ALA A 38 0.15 4.20 3.57
C ALA A 38 0.04 5.02 4.87
N SER A 39 -0.56 6.22 4.83
CA SER A 39 -0.68 7.08 6.01
C SER A 39 -1.42 6.43 7.18
N GLY A 40 -2.27 5.44 6.91
CA GLY A 40 -2.94 4.63 7.93
C GLY A 40 -2.24 3.31 8.29
N GLU A 41 -1.21 2.91 7.53
CA GLU A 41 -0.64 1.55 7.56
C GLU A 41 0.72 1.51 8.29
N GLY A 42 1.49 2.60 8.27
CA GLY A 42 2.70 2.78 9.08
C GLY A 42 3.93 3.27 8.30
N SER A 43 5.09 3.16 8.94
CA SER A 43 6.40 3.50 8.36
C SER A 43 6.99 2.37 7.51
N TYR A 44 8.11 2.62 6.82
CA TYR A 44 8.88 1.56 6.14
C TYR A 44 9.41 0.47 7.09
N GLU A 45 9.48 0.76 8.40
CA GLU A 45 9.86 -0.19 9.45
C GLU A 45 8.64 -0.82 10.15
N ALA A 46 7.42 -0.52 9.69
CA ALA A 46 6.21 -1.05 10.29
C ALA A 46 6.12 -2.57 10.11
N TRP A 47 5.60 -3.26 11.11
CA TRP A 47 5.37 -4.69 11.01
C TRP A 47 4.31 -5.19 11.97
N ASN A 48 3.71 -6.33 11.65
CA ASN A 48 2.92 -7.10 12.59
C ASN A 48 3.08 -8.62 12.37
N ALA A 49 2.84 -9.41 13.42
CA ALA A 49 2.92 -10.87 13.40
C ALA A 49 1.67 -11.56 12.82
N GLY A 50 0.67 -10.77 12.39
CA GLY A 50 -0.65 -11.27 12.02
C GLY A 50 -1.40 -11.87 13.21
N ALA A 51 -2.61 -12.36 12.94
CA ALA A 51 -3.40 -13.14 13.89
C ALA A 51 -4.35 -14.07 13.12
N PRO A 52 -4.70 -15.24 13.68
CA PRO A 52 -5.81 -16.04 13.19
C PRO A 52 -7.13 -15.25 13.20
N ASN A 53 -8.11 -15.72 12.43
CA ASN A 53 -9.44 -15.13 12.44
C ASN A 53 -10.02 -15.10 13.86
N GLY A 54 -10.65 -13.98 14.23
CA GLY A 54 -11.19 -13.75 15.58
C GLY A 54 -10.16 -13.40 16.66
N GLN A 55 -8.86 -13.45 16.36
CA GLN A 55 -7.80 -13.08 17.29
C GLN A 55 -7.26 -11.67 16.99
N ARG A 56 -6.77 -11.00 18.03
CA ARG A 56 -6.05 -9.72 17.88
C ARG A 56 -4.57 -9.98 17.64
N VAL A 57 -3.95 -9.14 16.82
CA VAL A 57 -2.49 -9.12 16.63
C VAL A 57 -1.82 -8.94 17.99
N LYS A 58 -0.92 -9.88 18.35
CA LYS A 58 -0.20 -9.86 19.63
C LYS A 58 1.06 -9.00 19.57
N TYR A 59 1.77 -9.01 18.44
CA TYR A 59 2.98 -8.24 18.22
C TYR A 59 2.92 -7.45 16.94
N GLY A 60 3.34 -6.20 17.02
CA GLY A 60 3.53 -5.32 15.89
C GLY A 60 3.89 -3.92 16.34
N LYS A 61 4.49 -3.14 15.43
CA LYS A 61 4.79 -1.73 15.60
C LYS A 61 4.51 -0.99 14.31
N MET A 62 3.85 0.17 14.40
CA MET A 62 3.66 1.07 13.26
C MET A 62 4.96 1.78 12.85
N GLN A 63 5.91 1.86 13.79
CA GLN A 63 7.25 2.38 13.59
C GLN A 63 8.21 1.63 14.50
N ASP A 64 9.26 1.06 13.92
CA ASP A 64 10.34 0.39 14.65
C ASP A 64 11.69 1.03 14.29
N GLY A 65 12.76 0.56 14.92
CA GLY A 65 14.12 1.03 14.66
C GLY A 65 14.55 0.77 13.20
N PRO A 66 15.40 1.65 12.62
CA PRO A 66 15.94 1.46 11.27
C PRO A 66 16.56 0.07 11.08
N GLY A 67 16.29 -0.55 9.93
CA GLY A 67 16.80 -1.88 9.59
C GLY A 67 15.96 -3.05 10.11
N THR A 68 14.90 -2.79 10.90
CA THR A 68 13.99 -3.85 11.37
C THR A 68 13.34 -4.60 10.21
N ILE A 69 12.90 -3.85 9.20
CA ILE A 69 12.36 -4.32 7.92
C ILE A 69 13.28 -3.94 6.78
N THR A 70 13.72 -2.68 6.70
CA THR A 70 14.46 -2.19 5.53
C THR A 70 15.85 -2.79 5.36
N GLY A 71 16.40 -3.37 6.43
CA GLY A 71 17.68 -4.06 6.45
C GLY A 71 17.58 -5.56 6.15
N LYS A 72 16.40 -6.05 5.76
CA LYS A 72 16.17 -7.47 5.43
C LYS A 72 15.91 -7.66 3.96
N THR A 73 16.36 -8.78 3.40
CA THR A 73 15.98 -9.16 2.04
C THR A 73 14.52 -9.61 1.98
N ILE A 74 13.97 -9.63 0.78
CA ILE A 74 12.61 -10.16 0.55
C ILE A 74 12.54 -11.64 1.00
N ASN A 75 13.54 -12.45 0.67
CA ASN A 75 13.60 -13.86 1.06
C ASN A 75 13.68 -14.02 2.60
N GLU A 76 14.43 -13.18 3.29
CA GLU A 76 14.46 -13.18 4.76
C GLU A 76 13.09 -12.85 5.35
N LEU A 77 12.37 -11.85 4.84
CA LEU A 77 11.03 -11.50 5.34
C LEU A 77 10.03 -12.63 5.10
N LEU A 78 10.05 -13.25 3.92
CA LEU A 78 9.21 -14.41 3.62
C LEU A 78 9.52 -15.56 4.59
N TYR A 79 10.80 -15.86 4.82
CA TYR A 79 11.22 -16.85 5.81
C TYR A 79 10.70 -16.51 7.22
N LEU A 80 10.91 -15.28 7.71
CA LEU A 80 10.45 -14.84 9.03
C LEU A 80 8.92 -14.91 9.17
N SER A 81 8.17 -14.82 8.07
CA SER A 81 6.72 -14.93 8.08
C SER A 81 6.21 -16.36 8.26
N GLU A 82 6.97 -17.34 7.77
CA GLU A 82 6.65 -18.77 7.74
C GLU A 82 7.26 -19.53 8.92
N ALA A 83 8.51 -19.21 9.29
CA ALA A 83 9.26 -19.90 10.33
C ALA A 83 8.70 -19.67 11.76
N TYR A 84 7.93 -18.60 11.96
CA TYR A 84 7.42 -18.20 13.27
C TYR A 84 5.90 -18.15 13.31
N LYS A 85 5.33 -18.43 14.49
CA LYS A 85 3.88 -18.35 14.75
C LYS A 85 3.47 -16.92 15.12
N TRP A 86 2.18 -16.60 14.99
CA TRP A 86 1.63 -15.28 15.32
C TRP A 86 1.83 -14.86 16.80
N THR A 87 2.10 -15.83 17.68
CA THR A 87 2.43 -15.63 19.09
C THR A 87 3.93 -15.46 19.35
N ASP A 88 4.75 -15.28 18.31
CA ASP A 88 6.19 -15.03 18.39
C ASP A 88 6.51 -13.64 17.81
N SER A 89 7.25 -12.82 18.56
CA SER A 89 7.59 -11.44 18.17
C SER A 89 8.62 -11.37 17.04
N ARG A 90 9.25 -12.48 16.66
CA ARG A 90 10.15 -12.56 15.50
C ARG A 90 9.40 -12.68 14.18
N ARG A 91 8.11 -13.03 14.20
CA ARG A 91 7.33 -13.16 12.98
C ARG A 91 7.20 -11.82 12.26
N ARG A 92 7.33 -11.83 10.93
CA ARG A 92 7.13 -10.68 10.05
C ARG A 92 6.04 -11.02 9.04
N PHE A 93 4.78 -10.87 9.45
CA PHE A 93 3.65 -11.26 8.60
C PHE A 93 3.27 -10.12 7.65
N ALA A 94 2.75 -9.00 8.15
CA ALA A 94 2.57 -7.81 7.34
C ALA A 94 3.73 -6.84 7.62
N THR A 95 4.36 -6.33 6.57
CA THR A 95 5.60 -5.55 6.69
C THR A 95 5.60 -4.30 5.83
N GLY A 96 6.32 -3.30 6.31
CA GLY A 96 6.58 -2.06 5.59
C GLY A 96 5.42 -1.09 5.53
N LYS A 97 5.66 -0.01 4.79
CA LYS A 97 4.78 1.16 4.62
C LYS A 97 3.38 0.79 4.12
N TYR A 98 3.26 -0.30 3.38
CA TYR A 98 2.01 -0.77 2.79
C TYR A 98 1.45 -2.02 3.46
N GLN A 99 2.01 -2.44 4.60
CA GLN A 99 1.63 -3.66 5.35
C GLN A 99 1.49 -4.89 4.43
N THR A 100 2.47 -5.10 3.56
CA THR A 100 2.46 -6.18 2.57
C THR A 100 2.59 -7.55 3.25
N ILE A 101 1.62 -8.43 3.02
CA ILE A 101 1.60 -9.80 3.56
C ILE A 101 2.42 -10.77 2.68
N PRO A 102 2.80 -11.97 3.18
CA PRO A 102 3.79 -12.81 2.52
C PRO A 102 3.35 -13.33 1.15
N SER A 103 2.08 -13.72 1.01
CA SER A 103 1.52 -14.16 -0.28
C SER A 103 1.57 -13.05 -1.33
N THR A 104 1.27 -11.82 -0.93
CA THR A 104 1.33 -10.64 -1.80
C THR A 104 2.78 -10.29 -2.16
N LEU A 105 3.70 -10.33 -1.20
CA LEU A 105 5.11 -10.06 -1.46
C LEU A 105 5.73 -11.12 -2.40
N LYS A 106 5.38 -12.40 -2.21
CA LYS A 106 5.80 -13.49 -3.10
C LYS A 106 5.25 -13.31 -4.52
N ALA A 107 3.99 -12.92 -4.65
CA ALA A 107 3.39 -12.65 -5.96
C ALA A 107 4.02 -11.42 -6.64
N ALA A 108 4.31 -10.36 -5.87
CA ALA A 108 5.04 -9.19 -6.37
C ALA A 108 6.43 -9.59 -6.88
N LYS A 109 7.22 -10.28 -6.03
CA LYS A 109 8.55 -10.80 -6.37
C LYS A 109 8.55 -11.51 -7.74
N ASN A 110 7.61 -12.43 -7.93
CA ASN A 110 7.49 -13.18 -9.18
C ASN A 110 7.06 -12.29 -10.37
N GLN A 111 6.07 -11.41 -10.17
CA GLN A 111 5.50 -10.60 -11.24
C GLN A 111 6.47 -9.54 -11.79
N ILE A 112 7.32 -8.98 -10.93
CA ILE A 112 8.27 -7.91 -11.29
C ILE A 112 9.73 -8.39 -11.38
N GLY A 113 9.94 -9.72 -11.39
CA GLY A 113 11.22 -10.35 -11.72
C GLY A 113 12.31 -10.19 -10.66
N LEU A 114 11.95 -10.16 -9.38
CA LEU A 114 12.92 -10.04 -8.28
C LEU A 114 13.48 -11.41 -7.89
N THR A 115 14.76 -11.46 -7.57
CA THR A 115 15.45 -12.68 -7.09
C THR A 115 15.06 -13.04 -5.66
N GLY A 116 14.71 -12.01 -4.87
CA GLY A 116 14.41 -12.07 -3.46
C GLY A 116 15.60 -11.77 -2.56
N ASP A 117 16.81 -11.66 -3.13
CA ASP A 117 18.03 -11.30 -2.39
C ASP A 117 18.19 -9.78 -2.26
N GLU A 118 17.34 -9.01 -2.94
CA GLU A 118 17.27 -7.57 -2.79
C GLU A 118 16.73 -7.19 -1.40
N LEU A 119 17.30 -6.15 -0.80
CA LEU A 119 16.77 -5.55 0.42
C LEU A 119 15.35 -5.03 0.20
N TYR A 120 14.46 -5.30 1.15
CA TYR A 120 13.12 -4.71 1.23
C TYR A 120 13.17 -3.30 1.84
N ASN A 121 14.13 -2.51 1.37
CA ASN A 121 14.36 -1.13 1.78
C ASN A 121 13.23 -0.18 1.31
N ALA A 122 13.32 1.10 1.67
CA ALA A 122 12.28 2.07 1.33
C ALA A 122 12.01 2.15 -0.17
N GLU A 123 13.05 2.17 -1.01
CA GLU A 123 12.91 2.22 -2.47
C GLU A 123 12.25 0.95 -3.02
N MET A 124 12.62 -0.23 -2.51
CA MET A 124 12.01 -1.49 -2.93
C MET A 124 10.54 -1.58 -2.53
N GLN A 125 10.17 -1.10 -1.34
CA GLN A 125 8.76 -1.04 -0.92
C GLN A 125 7.93 -0.13 -1.84
N GLU A 126 8.49 1.02 -2.22
CA GLU A 126 7.89 1.94 -3.17
C GLU A 126 7.77 1.34 -4.58
N ARG A 127 8.78 0.58 -5.02
CA ARG A 127 8.77 -0.14 -6.30
C ARG A 127 7.71 -1.24 -6.32
N VAL A 128 7.64 -2.08 -5.28
CA VAL A 128 6.60 -3.10 -5.12
C VAL A 128 5.20 -2.48 -5.15
N PHE A 129 5.02 -1.30 -4.54
CA PHE A 129 3.75 -0.60 -4.63
C PHE A 129 3.41 -0.16 -6.06
N ARG A 130 4.32 0.59 -6.71
CA ARG A 130 4.08 1.17 -8.04
C ARG A 130 3.96 0.13 -9.14
N GLU A 131 4.73 -0.95 -9.09
CA GLU A 131 4.76 -1.95 -10.16
C GLU A 131 3.75 -3.09 -9.94
N TYR A 132 3.34 -3.35 -8.69
CA TYR A 132 2.48 -4.49 -8.35
C TYR A 132 1.25 -4.12 -7.52
N LEU A 133 1.40 -3.63 -6.28
CA LEU A 133 0.27 -3.53 -5.34
C LEU A 133 -0.88 -2.69 -5.86
N VAL A 134 -0.57 -1.52 -6.46
CA VAL A 134 -1.59 -0.60 -6.97
C VAL A 134 -2.37 -1.19 -8.17
N TYR A 135 -1.82 -2.21 -8.83
CA TYR A 135 -2.39 -2.86 -10.01
C TYR A 135 -2.96 -4.26 -9.73
N LYS A 136 -2.83 -4.77 -8.51
CA LYS A 136 -3.35 -6.10 -8.14
C LYS A 136 -4.88 -6.18 -8.24
N GLN A 137 -5.58 -5.10 -7.91
CA GLN A 137 -7.04 -5.04 -8.06
C GLN A 137 -7.46 -4.62 -9.46
N PRO A 138 -8.27 -5.42 -10.16
CA PRO A 138 -8.69 -5.12 -11.53
C PRO A 138 -9.36 -3.77 -11.68
N LEU A 139 -10.30 -3.39 -10.81
CA LEU A 139 -11.03 -2.12 -10.91
C LEU A 139 -10.11 -0.91 -10.76
N LEU A 140 -9.20 -0.96 -9.79
CA LEU A 140 -8.22 0.12 -9.57
C LEU A 140 -7.19 0.16 -10.69
N LYS A 141 -6.70 -1.00 -11.14
CA LYS A 141 -5.77 -1.13 -12.26
C LYS A 141 -6.34 -0.54 -13.54
N ASP A 142 -7.57 -0.91 -13.91
CA ASP A 142 -8.18 -0.50 -15.17
C ASP A 142 -8.45 1.00 -15.19
N PHE A 143 -8.83 1.56 -14.03
CA PHE A 143 -8.97 3.00 -13.87
C PHE A 143 -7.63 3.73 -13.99
N ILE A 144 -6.60 3.29 -13.26
CA ILE A 144 -5.29 3.97 -13.26
C ILE A 144 -4.59 3.84 -14.60
N LYS A 145 -4.55 2.64 -15.20
CA LYS A 145 -3.80 2.40 -16.44
C LYS A 145 -4.53 2.91 -17.68
N TYR A 146 -5.85 2.80 -17.72
CA TYR A 146 -6.62 2.98 -18.97
C TYR A 146 -7.74 4.02 -18.87
N GLY A 147 -7.96 4.62 -17.70
CA GLY A 147 -9.08 5.52 -17.47
C GLY A 147 -10.44 4.83 -17.69
N LYS A 148 -10.52 3.52 -17.44
CA LYS A 148 -11.74 2.72 -17.61
C LYS A 148 -12.45 2.53 -16.27
N GLY A 149 -13.78 2.61 -16.28
CA GLY A 149 -14.61 2.53 -15.08
C GLY A 149 -14.86 3.90 -14.43
N SER A 150 -15.69 3.91 -13.39
CA SER A 150 -16.00 5.10 -12.61
C SER A 150 -15.01 5.30 -11.46
N ILE A 151 -14.99 6.50 -10.87
CA ILE A 151 -14.23 6.76 -9.62
C ILE A 151 -14.70 5.81 -8.51
N ASP A 152 -15.99 5.49 -8.45
CA ASP A 152 -16.52 4.57 -7.44
C ASP A 152 -16.04 3.13 -7.66
N ASP A 153 -15.84 2.69 -8.90
CA ASP A 153 -15.22 1.38 -9.18
C ASP A 153 -13.77 1.34 -8.70
N ALA A 154 -13.01 2.41 -8.95
CA ALA A 154 -11.63 2.52 -8.46
C ALA A 154 -11.56 2.61 -6.93
N MET A 155 -12.46 3.38 -6.30
CA MET A 155 -12.60 3.44 -4.85
C MET A 155 -12.97 2.09 -4.24
N GLN A 156 -13.86 1.32 -4.89
CA GLN A 156 -14.16 -0.04 -4.49
C GLN A 156 -12.91 -0.93 -4.55
N GLY A 157 -12.15 -0.87 -5.66
CA GLY A 157 -10.89 -1.60 -5.78
C GLY A 157 -9.90 -1.25 -4.66
N ALA A 158 -9.74 0.04 -4.35
CA ALA A 158 -8.89 0.46 -3.23
C ALA A 158 -9.39 -0.04 -1.87
N ALA A 159 -10.69 0.06 -1.58
CA ALA A 159 -11.30 -0.42 -0.34
C ALA A 159 -11.19 -1.95 -0.15
N GLN A 160 -11.13 -2.71 -1.25
CA GLN A 160 -10.93 -4.16 -1.25
C GLN A 160 -9.47 -4.59 -1.01
N GLU A 161 -8.51 -3.66 -0.94
CA GLU A 161 -7.12 -3.97 -0.57
C GLU A 161 -6.73 -3.33 0.75
N TRP A 162 -7.19 -2.10 1.00
CA TRP A 162 -6.79 -1.32 2.17
C TRP A 162 -8.00 -0.97 3.03
N ALA A 163 -8.05 -1.56 4.23
CA ALA A 163 -9.18 -1.39 5.16
C ALA A 163 -9.41 0.06 5.58
N SER A 164 -8.37 0.90 5.51
CA SER A 164 -8.41 2.33 5.78
C SER A 164 -9.19 3.15 4.74
N ILE A 165 -9.53 2.56 3.58
CA ILE A 165 -10.30 3.21 2.53
C ILE A 165 -11.77 2.79 2.60
N GLY A 166 -12.65 3.79 2.59
CA GLY A 166 -14.10 3.60 2.64
C GLY A 166 -14.63 3.03 1.32
N MET A 167 -15.47 2.01 1.44
CA MET A 167 -16.25 1.44 0.34
C MET A 167 -17.30 2.47 -0.13
N PRO A 168 -17.51 2.67 -1.45
CA PRO A 168 -18.52 3.60 -1.95
C PRO A 168 -19.94 3.29 -1.44
N LYS A 169 -20.75 4.34 -1.33
CA LYS A 169 -22.12 4.24 -0.83
C LYS A 169 -22.94 3.25 -1.67
N GLY A 170 -23.69 2.39 -1.01
CA GLY A 170 -24.53 1.37 -1.64
C GLY A 170 -23.79 0.09 -2.08
N ARG A 171 -22.45 0.10 -2.19
CA ARG A 171 -21.67 -1.13 -2.45
C ARG A 171 -21.66 -2.02 -1.21
N LYS A 172 -21.70 -3.34 -1.43
CA LYS A 172 -21.71 -4.35 -0.37
C LYS A 172 -20.30 -4.56 0.19
N CYS A 173 -20.19 -4.56 1.51
CA CYS A 173 -18.97 -4.91 2.23
C CYS A 173 -18.83 -6.45 2.33
N GLN A 174 -17.71 -6.94 2.87
CA GLN A 174 -17.43 -8.37 2.97
C GLN A 174 -18.50 -9.12 3.78
N ASP A 175 -19.11 -8.45 4.76
CA ASP A 175 -20.20 -8.95 5.60
C ASP A 175 -21.60 -8.83 4.96
N GLY A 176 -21.69 -8.38 3.70
CA GLY A 176 -22.97 -8.19 3.01
C GLY A 176 -23.74 -6.93 3.41
N VAL A 177 -23.19 -6.08 4.28
CA VAL A 177 -23.79 -4.79 4.64
C VAL A 177 -23.47 -3.75 3.57
N ALA A 178 -24.46 -2.95 3.16
CA ALA A 178 -24.22 -1.85 2.23
C ALA A 178 -23.46 -0.72 2.94
N SER A 179 -22.42 -0.18 2.31
CA SER A 179 -21.69 0.97 2.82
C SER A 179 -22.52 2.25 2.73
N ASP A 180 -22.34 3.14 3.70
CA ASP A 180 -22.83 4.53 3.69
C ASP A 180 -21.87 5.49 2.97
N GLY A 181 -20.75 4.99 2.46
CA GLY A 181 -19.65 5.76 1.88
C GLY A 181 -18.45 5.96 2.81
N ALA A 182 -18.57 5.55 4.09
CA ALA A 182 -17.52 5.65 5.10
C ALA A 182 -17.21 4.31 5.77
N ARG A 183 -17.89 3.22 5.39
CA ARG A 183 -17.65 1.87 5.90
C ARG A 183 -16.46 1.22 5.20
N SER A 184 -15.55 0.60 5.95
CA SER A 184 -14.49 -0.26 5.39
C SER A 184 -15.09 -1.52 4.77
N PHE A 185 -14.51 -2.02 3.67
CA PHE A 185 -14.88 -3.35 3.13
C PHE A 185 -14.73 -4.45 4.18
N TYR A 186 -13.70 -4.34 5.03
CA TYR A 186 -13.33 -5.28 6.08
C TYR A 186 -13.88 -4.90 7.46
N HIS A 187 -14.96 -4.11 7.51
CA HIS A 187 -15.48 -3.52 8.75
C HIS A 187 -15.57 -4.54 9.89
N SER A 188 -14.93 -4.22 11.01
CA SER A 188 -14.93 -5.07 12.19
C SER A 188 -14.66 -4.23 13.45
N ARG A 189 -14.53 -4.87 14.61
CA ARG A 189 -14.10 -4.17 15.83
C ARG A 189 -12.71 -3.53 15.69
N THR A 190 -11.84 -4.09 14.85
CA THR A 190 -10.47 -3.61 14.66
C THR A 190 -10.28 -2.84 13.35
N ASN A 191 -11.12 -3.08 12.35
CA ASN A 191 -11.00 -2.47 11.02
C ASN A 191 -12.06 -1.40 10.82
N ARG A 192 -11.61 -0.18 10.54
CA ARG A 192 -12.46 0.97 10.20
C ARG A 192 -11.79 1.76 9.09
N ALA A 193 -12.61 2.37 8.23
CA ALA A 193 -12.09 3.29 7.24
C ALA A 193 -11.73 4.62 7.91
N SER A 194 -10.78 5.33 7.31
CA SER A 194 -10.40 6.69 7.66
C SER A 194 -11.14 7.66 6.73
N PRO A 195 -12.02 8.54 7.25
CA PRO A 195 -12.69 9.54 6.42
C PRO A 195 -11.70 10.44 5.67
N LYS A 196 -10.59 10.79 6.32
CA LYS A 196 -9.51 11.58 5.73
C LYS A 196 -8.87 10.85 4.56
N SER A 197 -8.42 9.61 4.76
CA SER A 197 -7.76 8.81 3.72
C SER A 197 -8.72 8.54 2.56
N THR A 198 -9.98 8.21 2.86
CA THR A 198 -11.03 7.99 1.85
C THR A 198 -11.24 9.22 0.96
N LYS A 199 -11.36 10.42 1.56
CA LYS A 199 -11.49 11.67 0.81
C LYS A 199 -10.25 11.95 -0.04
N SER A 200 -9.06 11.76 0.53
CA SER A 200 -7.79 12.02 -0.17
C SER A 200 -7.55 11.05 -1.32
N VAL A 201 -7.88 9.76 -1.18
CA VAL A 201 -7.80 8.78 -2.28
C VAL A 201 -8.74 9.19 -3.40
N ARG A 202 -10.00 9.52 -3.09
CA ARG A 202 -10.96 9.99 -4.10
C ARG A 202 -10.41 11.19 -4.88
N ALA A 203 -9.86 12.19 -4.19
CA ALA A 203 -9.28 13.37 -4.83
C ALA A 203 -8.11 13.04 -5.77
N VAL A 204 -7.28 12.04 -5.45
CA VAL A 204 -6.21 11.59 -6.38
C VAL A 204 -6.79 10.83 -7.56
N LEU A 205 -7.83 10.01 -7.35
CA LEU A 205 -8.52 9.32 -8.46
C LEU A 205 -9.21 10.30 -9.41
N GLU A 206 -9.78 11.39 -8.91
CA GLU A 206 -10.32 12.48 -9.73
C GLU A 206 -9.22 13.12 -10.61
N ARG A 207 -8.02 13.32 -10.07
CA ARG A 207 -6.87 13.83 -10.84
C ARG A 207 -6.37 12.82 -11.88
N ILE A 208 -6.39 11.53 -11.57
CA ILE A 208 -6.07 10.46 -12.53
C ILE A 208 -7.11 10.42 -13.66
N GLN A 209 -8.39 10.64 -13.36
CA GLN A 209 -9.43 10.77 -14.38
C GLN A 209 -9.16 11.96 -15.31
N GLN A 210 -8.82 13.13 -14.74
CA GLN A 210 -8.47 14.32 -15.51
C GLN A 210 -7.26 14.06 -16.43
N TYR A 211 -6.21 13.41 -15.92
CA TYR A 211 -5.05 13.01 -16.71
C TYR A 211 -5.45 12.20 -17.96
N HIS A 212 -6.34 11.22 -17.82
CA HIS A 212 -6.82 10.41 -18.95
C HIS A 212 -7.74 11.17 -19.90
N GLN A 213 -8.49 12.16 -19.42
CA GLN A 213 -9.32 13.02 -20.26
C GLN A 213 -8.45 13.93 -21.14
N THR A 214 -7.49 14.65 -20.54
CA THR A 214 -6.57 15.53 -21.27
C THR A 214 -5.73 14.77 -22.29
N LYS A 215 -5.25 13.57 -21.94
CA LYS A 215 -4.49 12.73 -22.88
C LYS A 215 -5.31 12.39 -24.14
N LYS A 216 -6.59 12.04 -23.98
CA LYS A 216 -7.49 11.74 -25.11
C LYS A 216 -7.82 12.95 -25.98
N GLU A 217 -7.73 14.17 -25.44
CA GLU A 217 -7.95 15.40 -26.20
C GLU A 217 -6.73 15.77 -27.04
N VAL A 218 -5.52 15.53 -26.54
CA VAL A 218 -4.26 15.77 -27.26
C VAL A 218 -4.03 14.74 -28.37
N GLU A 219 -4.55 13.52 -28.22
CA GLU A 219 -4.41 12.43 -29.20
C GLU A 219 -5.46 12.46 -30.33
N LYS A 220 -6.39 13.43 -30.32
CA LYS A 220 -7.38 13.67 -31.38
C LYS A 220 -6.89 14.70 -32.39
#